data_AF-A0A1V9YB03-F1
#
_entry.id   AF-A0A1V9YB03-F1
#
_cell.length_a   1.000
_cell.length_b   1.000
_cell.length_c   1.000
_cell.angle_alpha   90.00
_cell.angle_beta   90.00
_cell.angle_gamma   90.00
#
_symmetry.space_group_name_H-M   'P 1'
#
loop_
_entity.id
_entity.type
_entity.pdbx_description
1 polymer ?
#
loop_
_entity_poly.entity_id
_entity_poly.type
_entity_poly.pdbx_seq_one_letter_code
_entity_poly.pdbx_strand_id
1 'polypeptide(L)'
;MIARRGFLRSFSAMSYESYFTAKSLRRQPSAIRSLQPMVSLPGMISLGGGMPNPSTFPFESMAVKLKSGETMELAGAALEGALQYSPTPGIPALVQTLTSMMETEHAPPALARSLSVTTGSQDALYKAFEMLLSEDDALLIEKPTYSGTLAHLNAVNCELVCIDTDGEGLVPAHLGATLDEWPAHKKKPKVLYTIPTGGNPTGVSMSYARKQEVYAIAQKHGLIILEDDPYYYLKLDGPRVKSFLSMDVDGRVLRFDSFSKILSSGLRVGTVMGPTPLVERLNLHTQSANLHSSGLSQAVVLALLQKWGEAGWNSHLDMVCDFYRGQRDVFLRALDKHLTGLASWNVPDSGMFVWIKLHGVEDSKALIEQKAVAAKVLLVPGQVFLPDNQVTSYVRAAYSTASPEEMDLAVSRLAALLKET
;
A
#
# COMPACT_ATOMS: atom_id res chain seq x y z
N MET A 1 36.94 -34.16 -1.57
CA MET A 1 36.14 -33.39 -0.59
C MET A 1 34.78 -33.13 -1.22
N ILE A 2 33.80 -34.00 -0.96
CA ILE A 2 32.46 -33.95 -1.54
C ILE A 2 31.61 -33.07 -0.62
N ALA A 3 31.27 -31.87 -1.07
CA ALA A 3 30.40 -30.96 -0.33
C ALA A 3 28.94 -31.45 -0.45
N ARG A 4 28.32 -31.64 0.72
CA ARG A 4 26.96 -32.12 0.91
C ARG A 4 25.97 -31.22 0.18
N ARG A 5 25.21 -31.80 -0.76
CA ARG A 5 23.93 -31.23 -1.22
C ARG A 5 23.00 -31.19 -0.01
N GLY A 6 22.75 -29.98 0.49
CA GLY A 6 21.72 -29.74 1.49
C GLY A 6 20.37 -30.19 0.94
N PHE A 7 19.66 -31.01 1.70
CA PHE A 7 18.27 -31.37 1.48
C PHE A 7 17.46 -30.05 1.38
N LEU A 8 17.03 -29.69 0.17
CA LEU A 8 15.93 -28.74 0.01
C LEU A 8 14.72 -29.40 0.69
N ARG A 9 14.29 -28.87 1.83
CA ARG A 9 12.99 -29.24 2.41
C ARG A 9 11.95 -29.00 1.31
N SER A 10 11.29 -30.08 0.89
CA SER A 10 10.07 -29.98 0.11
C SER A 10 9.06 -29.24 1.00
N PHE A 11 8.89 -27.95 0.73
CA PHE A 11 7.87 -27.14 1.37
C PHE A 11 6.52 -27.63 0.85
N SER A 12 5.64 -28.04 1.76
CA SER A 12 4.22 -28.21 1.47
C SER A 12 3.68 -26.84 1.07
N ALA A 13 3.52 -26.58 -0.23
CA ALA A 13 2.92 -25.35 -0.72
C ALA A 13 1.56 -25.14 -0.04
N MET A 14 1.29 -23.93 0.47
CA MET A 14 -0.01 -23.58 1.01
C MET A 14 -1.10 -23.83 -0.03
N SER A 15 -2.20 -24.47 0.37
CA SER A 15 -3.39 -24.54 -0.48
C SER A 15 -4.16 -23.23 -0.38
N TYR A 16 -4.11 -22.41 -1.43
CA TYR A 16 -4.77 -21.11 -1.45
C TYR A 16 -6.27 -21.17 -1.75
N GLU A 17 -6.79 -22.30 -2.26
CA GLU A 17 -8.19 -22.42 -2.66
C GLU A 17 -9.17 -22.18 -1.50
N SER A 18 -8.82 -22.62 -0.29
CA SER A 18 -9.64 -22.41 0.92
C SER A 18 -9.71 -20.94 1.37
N TYR A 19 -8.83 -20.08 0.85
CA TYR A 19 -8.84 -18.64 1.15
C TYR A 19 -9.76 -17.86 0.22
N PHE A 20 -9.97 -18.35 -1.00
CA PHE A 20 -10.73 -17.63 -2.02
C PHE A 20 -12.23 -17.63 -1.73
N THR A 21 -12.88 -16.51 -2.04
CA THR A 21 -14.35 -16.44 -2.02
C THR A 21 -14.94 -17.31 -3.12
N ALA A 22 -16.20 -17.72 -2.96
CA ALA A 22 -16.93 -18.43 -4.02
C ALA A 22 -17.00 -17.61 -5.32
N LYS A 23 -17.12 -16.28 -5.21
CA LYS A 23 -17.06 -15.35 -6.35
C LYS A 23 -15.71 -15.41 -7.05
N SER A 24 -14.61 -15.39 -6.28
CA SER A 24 -13.25 -15.48 -6.79
C SER A 24 -12.95 -16.82 -7.47
N LEU A 25 -13.42 -17.94 -6.89
CA LEU A 25 -13.28 -19.29 -7.46
C LEU A 25 -14.01 -19.43 -8.80
N ARG A 26 -15.17 -18.77 -8.98
CA ARG A 26 -15.92 -18.78 -10.24
C ARG A 26 -15.26 -17.98 -11.37
N ARG A 27 -14.31 -17.09 -11.08
CA ARG A 27 -13.62 -16.33 -12.12
C ARG A 27 -12.75 -17.27 -12.96
N GLN A 28 -12.91 -17.16 -14.28
CA GLN A 28 -12.12 -17.88 -15.27
C GLN A 28 -11.25 -16.91 -16.06
N PRO A 29 -10.10 -17.36 -16.60
CA PRO A 29 -9.34 -16.57 -17.56
C PRO A 29 -10.20 -16.14 -18.74
N SER A 30 -9.99 -14.92 -19.25
CA SER A 30 -10.65 -14.49 -20.48
C SER A 30 -10.22 -15.37 -21.65
N ALA A 31 -11.19 -15.96 -22.36
CA ALA A 31 -10.94 -16.83 -23.50
C ALA A 31 -10.09 -16.12 -24.58
N ILE A 32 -10.39 -14.86 -24.88
CA ILE A 32 -9.63 -14.06 -25.86
C ILE A 32 -8.22 -13.80 -25.35
N ARG A 33 -8.05 -13.43 -24.07
CA ARG A 33 -6.70 -13.16 -23.52
C ARG A 33 -5.86 -14.41 -23.39
N SER A 34 -6.48 -15.58 -23.21
CA SER A 34 -5.76 -16.86 -23.22
C SER A 34 -5.11 -17.18 -24.56
N LEU A 35 -5.52 -16.50 -25.65
CA LEU A 35 -4.88 -16.61 -26.97
C LEU A 35 -3.60 -15.77 -27.09
N GLN A 36 -3.34 -14.84 -26.17
CA GLN A 36 -2.21 -13.90 -26.28
C GLN A 36 -0.85 -14.60 -26.48
N PRO A 37 -0.51 -15.71 -25.79
CA PRO A 37 0.74 -16.43 -26.07
C PRO A 37 0.85 -16.93 -27.51
N MET A 38 -0.27 -17.29 -28.15
CA MET A 38 -0.29 -17.74 -29.55
C MET A 38 -0.08 -16.56 -30.51
N VAL A 39 -0.65 -15.39 -30.20
CA VAL A 39 -0.49 -14.16 -31.00
C VAL A 39 0.98 -13.74 -31.07
N SER A 40 1.77 -14.01 -30.03
CA SER A 40 3.20 -13.70 -29.99
C SER A 40 4.09 -14.70 -30.73
N LEU A 41 3.55 -15.77 -31.32
CA LEU A 41 4.35 -16.76 -32.06
C LEU A 41 4.86 -16.16 -33.39
N PRO A 42 6.15 -16.36 -33.75
CA PRO A 42 6.68 -15.88 -35.02
C PRO A 42 5.88 -16.40 -36.22
N GLY A 43 5.53 -15.50 -37.14
CA GLY A 43 4.75 -15.83 -38.34
C GLY A 43 3.24 -16.00 -38.12
N MET A 44 2.74 -15.87 -36.88
CA MET A 44 1.31 -15.90 -36.60
C MET A 44 0.60 -14.67 -37.19
N ILE A 45 -0.37 -14.90 -38.05
CA ILE A 45 -1.31 -13.87 -38.49
C ILE A 45 -2.54 -13.96 -37.59
N SER A 46 -2.70 -13.01 -36.68
CA SER A 46 -3.83 -13.00 -35.75
C SER A 46 -5.04 -12.28 -36.35
N LEU A 47 -6.14 -13.02 -36.54
CA LEU A 47 -7.47 -12.47 -36.86
C LEU A 47 -8.46 -12.62 -35.69
N GLY A 48 -8.03 -13.16 -34.55
CA GLY A 48 -8.89 -13.48 -33.41
C GLY A 48 -9.02 -12.37 -32.36
N GLY A 49 -8.12 -11.38 -32.38
CA GLY A 49 -8.09 -10.28 -31.41
C GLY A 49 -8.83 -9.04 -31.90
N GLY A 50 -9.52 -8.34 -31.00
CA GLY A 50 -10.15 -7.04 -31.26
C GLY A 50 -9.22 -5.84 -30.98
N MET A 51 -7.94 -5.94 -31.35
CA MET A 51 -6.96 -4.88 -31.09
C MET A 51 -7.05 -3.78 -32.17
N PRO A 52 -7.14 -2.50 -31.81
CA PRO A 52 -7.12 -1.41 -32.79
C PRO A 52 -5.75 -1.32 -33.47
N ASN A 53 -5.73 -0.90 -34.74
CA ASN A 53 -4.48 -0.76 -35.51
C ASN A 53 -3.67 0.44 -34.98
N PRO A 54 -2.40 0.26 -34.57
CA PRO A 54 -1.56 1.34 -34.06
C PRO A 54 -1.42 2.54 -35.01
N SER A 55 -1.51 2.35 -36.33
CA SER A 55 -1.45 3.45 -37.31
C SER A 55 -2.60 4.46 -37.20
N THR A 56 -3.66 4.12 -36.47
CA THR A 56 -4.80 5.01 -36.22
C THR A 56 -4.71 5.78 -34.91
N PHE A 57 -3.69 5.50 -34.08
CA PHE A 57 -3.49 6.23 -32.84
C PHE A 57 -3.03 7.67 -33.15
N PRO A 58 -3.67 8.71 -32.58
CA PRO A 58 -3.41 10.09 -32.97
C PRO A 58 -2.17 10.69 -32.26
N PHE A 59 -1.18 9.87 -31.92
CA PHE A 59 -0.01 10.26 -31.13
C PHE A 59 1.27 9.76 -31.79
N GLU A 60 2.11 10.68 -32.27
CA GLU A 60 3.41 10.36 -32.87
C GLU A 60 4.51 10.18 -31.82
N SER A 61 4.57 11.11 -30.85
CA SER A 61 5.53 11.08 -29.75
C SER A 61 4.98 11.77 -28.49
N MET A 62 5.61 11.50 -27.35
CA MET A 62 5.36 12.20 -26.09
C MET A 62 6.69 12.57 -25.43
N ALA A 63 6.84 13.83 -25.02
CA ALA A 63 8.01 14.32 -24.30
C ALA A 63 7.65 14.71 -22.85
N VAL A 64 8.43 14.23 -21.89
CA VAL A 64 8.29 14.56 -20.46
C VAL A 64 9.55 15.27 -19.98
N LYS A 65 9.43 16.56 -19.65
CA LYS A 65 10.53 17.35 -19.07
C LYS A 65 10.62 17.10 -17.58
N LEU A 66 11.76 16.57 -17.13
CA LEU A 66 12.05 16.29 -15.73
C LEU A 66 12.50 17.56 -15.00
N LYS A 67 12.37 17.54 -13.67
CA LYS A 67 12.89 18.61 -12.81
C LYS A 67 14.42 18.71 -12.83
N SER A 68 15.13 17.66 -13.27
CA SER A 68 16.58 17.71 -13.53
C SER A 68 16.94 18.58 -14.75
N GLY A 69 15.95 19.02 -15.53
CA GLY A 69 16.14 19.76 -16.78
C GLY A 69 16.20 18.88 -18.02
N GLU A 70 16.35 17.57 -17.85
CA GLU A 70 16.38 16.60 -18.95
C GLU A 70 14.98 16.31 -19.50
N THR A 71 14.92 15.80 -20.72
CA THR A 71 13.66 15.34 -21.36
C THR A 71 13.73 13.84 -21.59
N MET A 72 12.63 13.15 -21.30
CA MET A 72 12.37 11.77 -21.71
C MET A 72 11.42 11.78 -22.90
N GLU A 73 11.64 10.91 -23.87
CA GLU A 73 10.80 10.79 -25.06
C GLU A 73 10.25 9.36 -25.20
N LEU A 74 8.96 9.26 -25.50
CA LEU A 74 8.28 8.02 -25.89
C LEU A 74 7.81 8.17 -27.33
N ALA A 75 8.28 7.32 -28.23
CA ALA A 75 7.92 7.34 -29.64
C ALA A 75 7.98 5.92 -30.24
N GLY A 76 7.44 5.76 -31.46
CA GLY A 76 7.47 4.51 -32.21
C GLY A 76 6.94 3.32 -31.42
N ALA A 77 7.61 2.16 -31.52
CA ALA A 77 7.16 0.91 -30.89
C ALA A 77 6.94 1.00 -29.37
N ALA A 78 7.69 1.86 -28.67
CA ALA A 78 7.51 2.05 -27.23
C ALA A 78 6.19 2.77 -26.91
N LEU A 79 5.86 3.83 -27.66
CA LEU A 79 4.61 4.56 -27.51
C LEU A 79 3.42 3.73 -28.02
N GLU A 80 3.55 3.09 -29.18
CA GLU A 80 2.52 2.19 -29.73
C GLU A 80 2.17 1.07 -28.75
N GLY A 81 3.19 0.42 -28.16
CA GLY A 81 2.99 -0.62 -27.15
C GLY A 81 2.33 -0.09 -25.87
N ALA A 82 2.67 1.13 -25.45
CA ALA A 82 2.07 1.78 -24.28
C ALA A 82 0.60 2.22 -24.50
N LEU A 83 0.23 2.52 -25.75
CA LEU A 83 -1.13 2.91 -26.14
C LEU A 83 -2.04 1.71 -26.43
N GLN A 84 -1.45 0.53 -26.65
CA GLN A 84 -2.15 -0.70 -26.95
C GLN A 84 -2.52 -1.49 -25.68
N TYR A 85 -3.45 -2.43 -25.82
CA TYR A 85 -3.70 -3.45 -24.80
C TYR A 85 -2.42 -4.21 -24.42
N SER A 86 -2.15 -4.26 -23.11
CA SER A 86 -1.02 -4.96 -22.51
C SER A 86 -1.45 -6.23 -21.75
N PRO A 87 -0.52 -7.15 -21.45
CA PRO A 87 -0.76 -8.21 -20.46
C PRO A 87 -1.31 -7.63 -19.16
N THR A 88 -2.19 -8.38 -18.48
CA THR A 88 -2.78 -7.95 -17.19
C THR A 88 -1.74 -7.58 -16.13
N PRO A 89 -0.66 -8.36 -15.94
CA PRO A 89 0.38 -8.02 -14.97
C PRO A 89 1.11 -6.70 -15.28
N GLY A 90 1.00 -6.17 -16.50
CA GLY A 90 1.65 -4.94 -16.93
C GLY A 90 2.57 -5.14 -18.13
N ILE A 91 3.23 -4.05 -18.54
CA ILE A 91 4.26 -4.05 -19.59
C ILE A 91 5.40 -4.98 -19.13
N PRO A 92 5.79 -6.02 -19.89
CA PRO A 92 6.75 -7.03 -19.43
C PRO A 92 8.08 -6.46 -18.91
N ALA A 93 8.63 -5.47 -19.60
CA ALA A 93 9.86 -4.80 -19.17
C ALA A 93 9.70 -4.10 -17.81
N LEU A 94 8.56 -3.45 -17.56
CA LEU A 94 8.27 -2.84 -16.26
C LEU A 94 8.09 -3.89 -15.17
N VAL A 95 7.34 -4.96 -15.44
CA VAL A 95 7.17 -6.06 -14.49
C VAL A 95 8.52 -6.64 -14.09
N GLN A 96 9.42 -6.87 -15.04
CA GLN A 96 10.76 -7.38 -14.79
C GLN A 96 11.60 -6.40 -13.95
N THR A 97 11.64 -5.11 -14.34
CA THR A 97 12.36 -4.07 -13.59
C THR A 97 11.88 -3.99 -12.15
N LEU A 98 10.57 -3.94 -11.93
CA LEU A 98 9.99 -3.84 -10.60
C LEU A 98 10.19 -5.11 -9.77
N THR A 99 10.13 -6.29 -10.40
CA THR A 99 10.43 -7.56 -9.72
C THR A 99 11.86 -7.56 -9.21
N SER A 100 12.83 -7.19 -10.05
CA SER A 100 14.23 -7.11 -9.66
C SER A 100 14.47 -6.09 -8.54
N MET A 101 13.81 -4.92 -8.59
CA MET A 101 13.89 -3.93 -7.52
C MET A 101 13.34 -4.47 -6.19
N MET A 102 12.20 -5.17 -6.21
CA MET A 102 11.61 -5.79 -5.02
C MET A 102 12.48 -6.90 -4.45
N GLU A 103 13.09 -7.72 -5.31
CA GLU A 103 14.02 -8.78 -4.91
C GLU A 103 15.27 -8.20 -4.26
N THR A 104 15.83 -7.11 -4.80
CA THR A 104 16.98 -6.41 -4.22
C THR A 104 16.63 -5.76 -2.88
N GLU A 105 15.51 -5.05 -2.80
CA GLU A 105 15.13 -4.30 -1.59
C GLU A 105 14.67 -5.21 -0.44
N HIS A 106 13.93 -6.28 -0.74
CA HIS A 106 13.31 -7.12 0.29
C HIS A 106 13.96 -8.49 0.47
N ALA A 107 14.76 -8.96 -0.50
CA ALA A 107 15.40 -10.29 -0.48
C ALA A 107 14.47 -11.41 0.01
N PRO A 108 13.28 -11.60 -0.60
CA PRO A 108 12.31 -12.56 -0.10
C PRO A 108 12.85 -14.01 -0.17
N PRO A 109 12.51 -14.90 0.79
CA PRO A 109 12.97 -16.29 0.79
C PRO A 109 12.58 -17.03 -0.50
N ALA A 110 13.38 -17.97 -0.98
CA ALA A 110 13.10 -18.64 -2.27
C ALA A 110 11.73 -19.35 -2.31
N LEU A 111 10.75 -18.74 -2.99
CA LEU A 111 9.41 -19.27 -3.29
C LEU A 111 8.95 -18.71 -4.64
N ALA A 112 8.07 -19.44 -5.33
CA ALA A 112 7.44 -18.94 -6.56
C ALA A 112 6.58 -17.70 -6.25
N ARG A 113 7.03 -16.54 -6.73
CA ARG A 113 6.33 -15.27 -6.58
C ARG A 113 6.14 -14.61 -7.93
N SER A 114 5.10 -13.80 -7.99
CA SER A 114 4.81 -12.97 -9.15
C SER A 114 4.58 -11.55 -8.70
N LEU A 115 4.86 -10.61 -9.60
CA LEU A 115 4.54 -9.20 -9.43
C LEU A 115 3.50 -8.81 -10.49
N SER A 116 2.57 -7.95 -10.12
CA SER A 116 1.66 -7.32 -11.08
C SER A 116 1.57 -5.84 -10.80
N VAL A 117 1.63 -5.03 -11.86
CA VAL A 117 1.42 -3.59 -11.83
C VAL A 117 -0.05 -3.31 -11.60
N THR A 118 -0.33 -2.37 -10.71
CA THR A 118 -1.68 -2.05 -10.24
C THR A 118 -1.97 -0.56 -10.41
N THR A 119 -3.25 -0.19 -10.34
CA THR A 119 -3.68 1.22 -10.46
C THR A 119 -3.53 1.96 -9.11
N GLY A 120 -2.40 1.73 -8.44
CA GLY A 120 -2.12 2.06 -7.04
C GLY A 120 -2.59 0.98 -6.05
N SER A 121 -2.14 1.08 -4.79
CA SER A 121 -2.43 0.08 -3.76
C SER A 121 -3.93 -0.05 -3.46
N GLN A 122 -4.69 1.06 -3.44
CA GLN A 122 -6.15 1.04 -3.23
C GLN A 122 -6.90 0.11 -4.19
N ASP A 123 -6.58 0.15 -5.49
CA ASP A 123 -7.22 -0.70 -6.51
C ASP A 123 -6.85 -2.19 -6.30
N ALA A 124 -5.59 -2.45 -5.95
CA ALA A 124 -5.10 -3.79 -5.69
C ALA A 124 -5.72 -4.39 -4.42
N LEU A 125 -5.83 -3.60 -3.35
CA LEU A 125 -6.44 -4.00 -2.09
C LEU A 125 -7.93 -4.26 -2.24
N TYR A 126 -8.66 -3.38 -2.95
CA TYR A 126 -10.06 -3.62 -3.31
C TYR A 126 -10.25 -5.02 -3.93
N LYS A 127 -9.40 -5.38 -4.90
CA LYS A 127 -9.44 -6.71 -5.54
C LYS A 127 -9.01 -7.82 -4.60
N ALA A 128 -8.05 -7.58 -3.71
CA ALA A 128 -7.61 -8.56 -2.72
C ALA A 128 -8.71 -8.84 -1.69
N PHE A 129 -9.45 -7.83 -1.24
CA PHE A 129 -10.61 -7.99 -0.37
C PHE A 129 -11.72 -8.78 -1.08
N GLU A 130 -12.11 -8.41 -2.30
CA GLU A 130 -13.09 -9.18 -3.10
C GLU A 130 -12.64 -10.63 -3.38
N MET A 131 -11.32 -10.84 -3.48
CA MET A 131 -10.72 -12.15 -3.70
C MET A 131 -10.80 -13.05 -2.46
N LEU A 132 -10.69 -12.47 -1.27
CA LEU A 132 -10.46 -13.18 -0.02
C LEU A 132 -11.61 -13.07 0.99
N LEU A 133 -12.49 -12.08 0.90
CA LEU A 133 -13.54 -11.81 1.89
C LEU A 133 -14.94 -11.91 1.28
N SER A 134 -15.80 -12.68 1.94
CA SER A 134 -17.25 -12.71 1.74
C SER A 134 -17.96 -12.00 2.91
N GLU A 135 -19.26 -11.75 2.79
CA GLU A 135 -20.06 -11.07 3.82
C GLU A 135 -20.04 -11.80 5.19
N ASP A 136 -19.82 -13.12 5.21
CA ASP A 136 -19.71 -13.95 6.41
C ASP A 136 -18.28 -14.08 6.96
N ASP A 137 -17.29 -13.46 6.29
CA ASP A 137 -15.89 -13.49 6.73
C ASP A 137 -15.61 -12.39 7.76
N ALA A 138 -14.56 -12.61 8.56
CA ALA A 138 -13.97 -11.62 9.44
C ALA A 138 -12.60 -11.18 8.93
N LEU A 139 -12.34 -9.87 8.97
CA LEU A 139 -11.05 -9.25 8.62
C LEU A 139 -10.42 -8.68 9.89
N LEU A 140 -9.19 -9.09 10.18
CA LEU A 140 -8.37 -8.48 11.23
C LEU A 140 -7.77 -7.18 10.68
N ILE A 141 -7.94 -6.08 11.41
CA ILE A 141 -7.53 -4.75 10.96
C ILE A 141 -7.05 -3.91 12.14
N GLU A 142 -6.03 -3.09 11.92
CA GLU A 142 -5.53 -2.13 12.90
C GLU A 142 -6.61 -1.13 13.35
N LYS A 143 -6.55 -0.72 14.61
CA LYS A 143 -7.30 0.42 15.15
C LYS A 143 -6.34 1.43 15.77
N PRO A 144 -6.20 2.64 15.20
CA PRO A 144 -6.83 3.17 13.98
C PRO A 144 -6.20 2.62 12.68
N THR A 145 -6.84 2.87 11.52
CA THR A 145 -6.36 2.47 10.19
C THR A 145 -6.78 3.45 9.08
N TYR A 146 -6.41 3.18 7.83
CA TYR A 146 -6.66 4.07 6.70
C TYR A 146 -8.14 4.15 6.32
N SER A 147 -8.68 5.36 6.39
CA SER A 147 -10.07 5.66 6.04
C SER A 147 -10.46 5.33 4.60
N GLY A 148 -9.52 5.37 3.65
CA GLY A 148 -9.80 4.98 2.26
C GLY A 148 -10.06 3.47 2.11
N THR A 149 -9.40 2.65 2.93
CA THR A 149 -9.69 1.20 3.03
C THR A 149 -11.03 0.97 3.71
N LEU A 150 -11.32 1.69 4.80
CA LEU A 150 -12.62 1.60 5.50
C LEU A 150 -13.80 1.99 4.61
N ALA A 151 -13.65 2.99 3.73
CA ALA A 151 -14.70 3.40 2.81
C ALA A 151 -15.21 2.25 1.92
N HIS A 152 -14.32 1.33 1.54
CA HIS A 152 -14.70 0.12 0.82
C HIS A 152 -15.21 -0.98 1.77
N LEU A 153 -14.48 -1.26 2.85
CA LEU A 153 -14.80 -2.35 3.76
C LEU A 153 -16.17 -2.20 4.43
N ASN A 154 -16.57 -0.96 4.73
CA ASN A 154 -17.91 -0.65 5.26
C ASN A 154 -19.04 -1.05 4.29
N ALA A 155 -18.75 -1.20 2.99
CA ALA A 155 -19.71 -1.65 1.99
C ALA A 155 -19.68 -3.17 1.73
N VAL A 156 -18.57 -3.86 2.06
CA VAL A 156 -18.40 -5.33 1.85
C VAL A 156 -19.14 -6.15 2.91
N ASN A 157 -19.61 -5.50 3.98
CA ASN A 157 -20.43 -6.11 5.05
C ASN A 157 -19.76 -7.28 5.79
N CYS A 158 -18.42 -7.40 5.72
CA CYS A 158 -17.64 -8.35 6.51
C CYS A 158 -17.40 -7.85 7.94
N GLU A 159 -17.16 -8.75 8.90
CA GLU A 159 -16.88 -8.38 10.30
C GLU A 159 -15.47 -7.78 10.41
N LEU A 160 -15.37 -6.50 10.78
CA LEU A 160 -14.09 -5.83 11.04
C LEU A 160 -13.65 -6.05 12.49
N VAL A 161 -12.67 -6.93 12.67
CA VAL A 161 -12.10 -7.26 13.97
C VAL A 161 -10.92 -6.33 14.24
N CYS A 162 -11.18 -5.34 15.10
CA CYS A 162 -10.20 -4.31 15.45
C CYS A 162 -9.08 -4.89 16.32
N ILE A 163 -7.83 -4.69 15.90
CA ILE A 163 -6.62 -5.00 16.67
C ILE A 163 -5.97 -3.70 17.11
N ASP A 164 -5.76 -3.57 18.42
CA ASP A 164 -5.11 -2.41 19.02
C ASP A 164 -3.71 -2.14 18.45
N THR A 165 -3.38 -0.85 18.45
CA THR A 165 -2.06 -0.32 18.08
C THR A 165 -1.48 0.50 19.23
N ASP A 166 -0.15 0.57 19.32
CA ASP A 166 0.57 1.43 20.26
C ASP A 166 1.62 2.30 19.52
N GLY A 167 2.62 2.83 20.24
CA GLY A 167 3.71 3.63 19.67
C GLY A 167 4.61 2.89 18.66
N GLU A 168 4.43 1.58 18.49
CA GLU A 168 5.12 0.73 17.51
C GLU A 168 4.14 0.02 16.56
N GLY A 169 2.92 0.54 16.38
CA GLY A 169 1.92 -0.04 15.47
C GLY A 169 1.15 -1.20 16.09
N LEU A 170 0.72 -2.18 15.28
CA LEU A 170 -0.12 -3.31 15.71
C LEU A 170 0.47 -4.05 16.92
N VAL A 171 -0.35 -4.33 17.93
CA VAL A 171 0.05 -5.03 19.16
C VAL A 171 -0.10 -6.55 18.98
N PRO A 172 1.00 -7.33 18.90
CA PRO A 172 0.92 -8.78 18.62
C PRO A 172 0.19 -9.56 19.71
N ALA A 173 0.36 -9.16 20.98
CA ALA A 173 -0.32 -9.82 22.11
C ALA A 173 -1.86 -9.75 21.97
N HIS A 174 -2.40 -8.60 21.57
CA HIS A 174 -3.83 -8.43 21.35
C HIS A 174 -4.32 -9.24 20.12
N LEU A 175 -3.54 -9.26 19.04
CA LEU A 175 -3.82 -10.12 17.87
C LEU A 175 -3.87 -11.60 18.25
N GLY A 176 -2.88 -12.08 19.00
CA GLY A 176 -2.80 -13.47 19.46
C GLY A 176 -3.97 -13.85 20.36
N ALA A 177 -4.25 -13.03 21.38
CA ALA A 177 -5.38 -13.26 22.30
C ALA A 177 -6.72 -13.29 21.56
N THR A 178 -6.96 -12.34 20.64
CA THR A 178 -8.18 -12.29 19.82
C THR A 178 -8.41 -13.59 19.03
N LEU A 179 -7.35 -14.20 18.51
CA LEU A 179 -7.43 -15.42 17.71
C LEU A 179 -7.45 -16.71 18.53
N ASP A 180 -6.83 -16.71 19.71
CA ASP A 180 -6.86 -17.82 20.66
C ASP A 180 -8.23 -17.94 21.34
N GLU A 181 -8.86 -16.81 21.66
CA GLU A 181 -10.18 -16.71 22.27
C GLU A 181 -11.31 -16.68 21.23
N TRP A 182 -10.99 -16.87 19.94
CA TRP A 182 -11.97 -16.76 18.86
C TRP A 182 -13.13 -17.74 19.06
N PRO A 183 -14.40 -17.28 19.00
CA PRO A 183 -15.54 -18.13 19.32
C PRO A 183 -15.61 -19.36 18.39
N ALA A 184 -15.70 -20.56 18.98
CA ALA A 184 -15.69 -21.82 18.22
C ALA A 184 -16.85 -21.96 17.22
N HIS A 185 -17.96 -21.24 17.43
CA HIS A 185 -19.12 -21.23 16.53
C HIS A 185 -18.98 -20.23 15.37
N LYS A 186 -17.97 -19.35 15.39
CA LYS A 186 -17.68 -18.40 14.32
C LYS A 186 -16.60 -18.96 13.40
N LYS A 187 -16.74 -18.66 12.11
CA LYS A 187 -15.67 -18.88 11.12
C LYS A 187 -14.43 -18.09 11.54
N LYS A 188 -13.25 -18.72 11.53
CA LYS A 188 -12.01 -18.03 11.91
C LYS A 188 -11.60 -16.99 10.86
N PRO A 189 -11.09 -15.81 11.26
CA PRO A 189 -10.50 -14.86 10.34
C PRO A 189 -9.32 -15.52 9.61
N LYS A 190 -9.17 -15.21 8.33
CA LYS A 190 -8.11 -15.77 7.47
C LYS A 190 -7.23 -14.68 6.84
N VAL A 191 -7.53 -13.41 7.10
CA VAL A 191 -6.86 -12.25 6.52
C VAL A 191 -6.55 -11.23 7.62
N LEU A 192 -5.32 -10.72 7.61
CA LEU A 192 -4.88 -9.54 8.34
C LEU A 192 -4.54 -8.44 7.33
N TYR A 193 -5.14 -7.26 7.49
CA TYR A 193 -4.72 -6.04 6.80
C TYR A 193 -3.94 -5.15 7.76
N THR A 194 -2.76 -4.70 7.34
CA THR A 194 -1.86 -3.88 8.16
C THR A 194 -1.11 -2.86 7.30
N ILE A 195 -0.83 -1.69 7.88
CA ILE A 195 0.00 -0.65 7.30
C ILE A 195 1.26 -0.54 8.15
N PRO A 196 2.26 -1.42 7.93
CA PRO A 196 3.32 -1.66 8.92
C PRO A 196 4.38 -0.56 9.01
N THR A 197 4.44 0.34 8.03
CA THR A 197 5.41 1.43 7.98
C THR A 197 4.67 2.76 7.87
N GLY A 198 4.96 3.69 8.78
CA GLY A 198 4.31 5.01 8.81
C GLY A 198 2.78 4.92 8.83
N GLY A 199 2.24 4.00 9.65
CA GLY A 199 0.84 3.57 9.60
C GLY A 199 -0.12 4.74 9.55
N ASN A 200 -1.08 4.76 8.63
CA ASN A 200 -2.04 5.86 8.51
C ASN A 200 -3.26 5.56 9.40
N PRO A 201 -3.53 6.35 10.45
CA PRO A 201 -3.08 7.73 10.69
C PRO A 201 -1.89 7.94 11.64
N THR A 202 -1.45 6.90 12.34
CA THR A 202 -0.49 6.94 13.46
C THR A 202 0.88 7.57 13.17
N GLY A 203 1.41 7.43 11.95
CA GLY A 203 2.76 7.85 11.56
C GLY A 203 3.89 6.97 12.12
N VAL A 204 3.59 5.91 12.86
CA VAL A 204 4.60 5.01 13.45
C VAL A 204 4.73 3.72 12.67
N SER A 205 5.87 3.03 12.82
CA SER A 205 6.17 1.78 12.13
C SER A 205 6.36 0.63 13.12
N MET A 206 5.97 -0.58 12.72
CA MET A 206 6.33 -1.79 13.46
C MET A 206 7.83 -2.05 13.38
N SER A 207 8.43 -2.36 14.52
CA SER A 207 9.80 -2.89 14.59
C SER A 207 9.89 -4.26 13.93
N TYR A 208 11.09 -4.67 13.53
CA TYR A 208 11.27 -5.99 12.90
C TYR A 208 10.89 -7.14 13.84
N ALA A 209 11.25 -7.04 15.13
CA ALA A 209 10.87 -8.02 16.14
C ALA A 209 9.34 -8.17 16.24
N ARG A 210 8.62 -7.04 16.24
CA ARG A 210 7.17 -7.03 16.26
C ARG A 210 6.56 -7.66 15.01
N LYS A 211 7.11 -7.38 13.82
CA LYS A 211 6.68 -8.07 12.58
C LYS A 211 6.94 -9.58 12.67
N GLN A 212 8.02 -10.04 13.30
CA GLN A 212 8.28 -11.47 13.49
C GLN A 212 7.24 -12.13 14.40
N GLU A 213 6.82 -11.47 15.49
CA GLU A 213 5.74 -11.96 16.36
C GLU A 213 4.40 -12.05 15.61
N VAL A 214 4.04 -11.01 14.85
CA VAL A 214 2.83 -11.01 14.01
C VAL A 214 2.89 -12.11 12.96
N TYR A 215 4.04 -12.31 12.31
CA TYR A 215 4.22 -13.39 11.34
C TYR A 215 4.03 -14.76 12.00
N ALA A 216 4.61 -14.99 13.18
CA ALA A 216 4.43 -16.25 13.92
C ALA A 216 2.96 -16.51 14.31
N ILE A 217 2.22 -15.46 14.69
CA ILE A 217 0.77 -15.56 14.94
C ILE A 217 0.02 -15.89 13.64
N ALA A 218 0.37 -15.22 12.53
CA ALA A 218 -0.18 -15.55 11.23
C ALA A 218 0.07 -17.02 10.87
N GLN A 219 1.26 -17.55 11.16
CA GLN A 219 1.60 -18.97 10.99
C GLN A 219 0.68 -19.88 11.80
N LYS A 220 0.59 -19.64 13.11
CA LYS A 220 -0.22 -20.42 14.05
C LYS A 220 -1.70 -20.47 13.65
N HIS A 221 -2.25 -19.36 13.16
CA HIS A 221 -3.67 -19.22 12.86
C HIS A 221 -4.02 -19.30 11.38
N GLY A 222 -3.04 -19.55 10.51
CA GLY A 222 -3.27 -19.69 9.06
C GLY A 222 -3.72 -18.40 8.37
N LEU A 223 -3.23 -17.23 8.78
CA LEU A 223 -3.59 -15.95 8.17
C LEU A 223 -2.78 -15.66 6.89
N ILE A 224 -3.44 -15.04 5.91
CA ILE A 224 -2.82 -14.25 4.85
C ILE A 224 -2.62 -12.82 5.36
N ILE A 225 -1.44 -12.25 5.14
CA ILE A 225 -1.10 -10.86 5.49
C ILE A 225 -1.19 -10.02 4.22
N LEU A 226 -2.06 -9.01 4.26
CA LEU A 226 -2.11 -7.92 3.29
C LEU A 226 -1.28 -6.75 3.84
N GLU A 227 -0.03 -6.68 3.39
CA GLU A 227 0.94 -5.65 3.77
C GLU A 227 0.77 -4.43 2.84
N ASP A 228 0.01 -3.42 3.26
CA ASP A 228 -0.17 -2.16 2.50
C ASP A 228 0.89 -1.15 2.91
N ASP A 229 1.88 -0.93 2.05
CA ASP A 229 3.11 -0.25 2.44
C ASP A 229 3.49 0.93 1.52
N PRO A 230 2.56 1.88 1.26
CA PRO A 230 2.81 3.02 0.37
C PRO A 230 3.80 4.02 0.97
N TYR A 231 4.16 3.88 2.26
CA TYR A 231 5.09 4.74 2.98
C TYR A 231 6.46 4.09 3.24
N TYR A 232 6.67 2.83 2.81
CA TYR A 232 7.91 2.08 3.05
C TYR A 232 9.20 2.87 2.76
N TYR A 233 9.21 3.52 1.59
CA TYR A 233 10.35 4.31 1.15
C TYR A 233 10.44 5.69 1.81
N LEU A 234 9.39 6.15 2.50
CA LEU A 234 9.38 7.39 3.28
C LEU A 234 9.81 7.13 4.73
N LYS A 235 10.91 6.40 4.94
CA LYS A 235 11.50 6.23 6.26
C LYS A 235 12.32 7.48 6.59
N LEU A 236 11.93 8.21 7.62
CA LEU A 236 12.56 9.48 7.95
C LEU A 236 13.77 9.30 8.87
N ASP A 237 13.72 8.34 9.78
CA ASP A 237 14.81 8.05 10.72
C ASP A 237 15.37 6.64 10.58
N GLY A 238 16.70 6.53 10.54
CA GLY A 238 17.37 5.24 10.50
C GLY A 238 17.07 4.43 9.23
N PRO A 239 17.48 3.13 9.22
CA PRO A 239 17.27 2.27 8.07
C PRO A 239 15.80 1.86 7.92
N ARG A 240 15.39 1.55 6.69
CA ARG A 240 14.09 0.93 6.41
C ARG A 240 13.97 -0.40 7.15
N VAL A 241 12.83 -0.61 7.80
CA VAL A 241 12.57 -1.85 8.54
C VAL A 241 12.18 -2.93 7.55
N LYS A 242 12.82 -4.09 7.64
CA LYS A 242 12.50 -5.26 6.82
C LYS A 242 10.99 -5.55 6.76
N SER A 243 10.50 -5.90 5.58
CA SER A 243 9.08 -6.14 5.28
C SER A 243 8.60 -7.51 5.77
N PHE A 244 7.28 -7.73 5.83
CA PHE A 244 6.76 -9.09 5.99
C PHE A 244 7.17 -9.99 4.82
N LEU A 245 7.19 -9.44 3.59
CA LEU A 245 7.66 -10.14 2.40
C LEU A 245 9.09 -10.72 2.57
N SER A 246 9.98 -10.00 3.24
CA SER A 246 11.37 -10.43 3.48
C SER A 246 11.52 -11.65 4.40
N MET A 247 10.50 -11.96 5.19
CA MET A 247 10.47 -13.11 6.10
C MET A 247 9.44 -14.17 5.68
N ASP A 248 8.81 -14.00 4.51
CA ASP A 248 7.69 -14.84 4.08
C ASP A 248 8.15 -16.20 3.55
N VAL A 249 8.44 -17.12 4.47
CA VAL A 249 8.88 -18.50 4.19
C VAL A 249 7.74 -19.44 3.81
N ASP A 250 6.49 -19.08 4.12
CA ASP A 250 5.31 -19.89 3.82
C ASP A 250 4.59 -19.49 2.54
N GLY A 251 4.82 -18.27 2.05
CA GLY A 251 4.04 -17.69 0.97
C GLY A 251 2.67 -17.23 1.47
N ARG A 252 2.60 -16.46 2.56
CA ARG A 252 1.35 -15.92 3.13
C ARG A 252 1.23 -14.41 3.04
N VAL A 253 2.19 -13.72 2.41
CA VAL A 253 2.21 -12.26 2.32
C VAL A 253 1.87 -11.80 0.91
N LEU A 254 0.86 -10.95 0.78
CA LEU A 254 0.67 -10.07 -0.37
C LEU A 254 1.12 -8.67 0.05
N ARG A 255 2.20 -8.20 -0.58
CA ARG A 255 2.71 -6.86 -0.38
C ARG A 255 2.16 -5.92 -1.45
N PHE A 256 1.65 -4.78 -1.03
CA PHE A 256 1.10 -3.74 -1.89
C PHE A 256 1.95 -2.48 -1.78
N ASP A 257 2.55 -2.08 -2.89
CA ASP A 257 3.35 -0.86 -2.97
C ASP A 257 2.68 0.18 -3.87
N SER A 258 3.02 1.45 -3.66
CA SER A 258 2.53 2.53 -4.51
C SER A 258 3.60 3.59 -4.79
N PHE A 259 3.67 4.02 -6.06
CA PHE A 259 4.48 5.18 -6.45
C PHE A 259 3.84 6.51 -6.04
N SER A 260 2.67 6.50 -5.40
CA SER A 260 1.90 7.70 -5.08
C SER A 260 2.62 8.67 -4.15
N LYS A 261 3.48 8.16 -3.25
CA LYS A 261 4.12 8.95 -2.19
C LYS A 261 5.58 9.31 -2.48
N ILE A 262 6.14 8.69 -3.51
CA ILE A 262 7.54 8.84 -3.91
C ILE A 262 7.70 9.41 -5.32
N LEU A 263 6.76 9.19 -6.24
CA LEU A 263 6.79 9.80 -7.58
C LEU A 263 5.62 10.76 -7.79
N SER A 264 4.41 10.23 -7.92
CA SER A 264 3.19 11.02 -8.15
C SER A 264 1.95 10.17 -7.95
N SER A 265 1.02 10.66 -7.13
CA SER A 265 -0.29 10.04 -6.94
C SER A 265 -1.17 10.08 -8.18
N GLY A 266 -0.90 10.98 -9.14
CA GLY A 266 -1.65 11.13 -10.39
C GLY A 266 -1.28 10.10 -11.46
N LEU A 267 -0.09 9.49 -11.38
CA LEU A 267 0.32 8.43 -12.31
C LEU A 267 -0.54 7.17 -12.18
N ARG A 268 -1.13 6.95 -11.00
CA ARG A 268 -1.93 5.76 -10.68
C ARG A 268 -1.17 4.46 -10.96
N VAL A 269 0.07 4.37 -10.49
CA VAL A 269 0.89 3.16 -10.59
C VAL A 269 1.25 2.65 -9.20
N GLY A 270 1.08 1.35 -9.00
CA GLY A 270 1.55 0.61 -7.84
C GLY A 270 1.91 -0.82 -8.25
N THR A 271 2.19 -1.67 -7.27
CA THR A 271 2.41 -3.09 -7.51
C THR A 271 1.76 -3.93 -6.43
N VAL A 272 1.51 -5.19 -6.76
CA VAL A 272 1.30 -6.25 -5.77
C VAL A 272 2.32 -7.35 -6.05
N MET A 273 3.01 -7.81 -5.00
CA MET A 273 3.92 -8.95 -5.06
C MET A 273 3.56 -9.96 -3.98
N GLY A 274 3.65 -11.24 -4.32
CA GLY A 274 3.41 -12.33 -3.39
C GLY A 274 3.40 -13.68 -4.10
N PRO A 275 2.88 -14.73 -3.44
CA PRO A 275 2.78 -16.06 -4.02
C PRO A 275 2.06 -16.06 -5.36
N THR A 276 2.64 -16.74 -6.36
CA THR A 276 2.08 -16.80 -7.72
C THR A 276 0.58 -17.15 -7.75
N PRO A 277 0.07 -18.16 -7.01
CA PRO A 277 -1.35 -18.48 -7.06
C PRO A 277 -2.28 -17.35 -6.58
N LEU A 278 -1.83 -16.54 -5.62
CA LEU A 278 -2.60 -15.39 -5.12
C LEU A 278 -2.58 -14.24 -6.14
N VAL A 279 -1.41 -13.93 -6.70
CA VAL A 279 -1.24 -12.83 -7.66
C VAL A 279 -1.95 -13.15 -8.98
N GLU A 280 -1.88 -14.40 -9.46
CA GLU A 280 -2.61 -14.84 -10.65
C GLU A 280 -4.14 -14.79 -10.43
N ARG A 281 -4.62 -15.18 -9.24
CA ARG A 281 -6.04 -15.04 -8.92
C ARG A 281 -6.46 -13.57 -8.88
N LEU A 282 -5.65 -12.69 -8.30
CA LEU A 282 -5.90 -11.24 -8.30
C LEU A 282 -5.92 -10.67 -9.72
N ASN A 283 -5.06 -11.17 -10.61
CA ASN A 283 -5.09 -10.80 -12.03
C ASN A 283 -6.41 -11.15 -12.72
N LEU A 284 -7.10 -12.23 -12.34
CA LEU A 284 -8.44 -12.50 -12.87
C LEU A 284 -9.48 -11.43 -12.46
N HIS A 285 -9.34 -10.84 -11.27
CA HIS A 285 -10.17 -9.70 -10.88
C HIS A 285 -9.82 -8.46 -11.72
N THR A 286 -8.53 -8.17 -11.91
CA THR A 286 -8.08 -7.07 -12.79
C THR A 286 -8.58 -7.23 -14.23
N GLN A 287 -8.51 -8.42 -14.82
CA GLN A 287 -9.01 -8.70 -16.17
C GLN A 287 -10.48 -8.32 -16.36
N SER A 288 -11.30 -8.51 -15.32
CA SER A 288 -12.73 -8.22 -15.38
C SER A 288 -13.10 -6.78 -15.01
N ALA A 289 -12.19 -6.04 -14.38
CA ALA A 289 -12.46 -4.70 -13.87
C ALA A 289 -11.89 -3.61 -14.79
N ASN A 290 -10.57 -3.63 -14.99
CA ASN A 290 -9.86 -2.55 -15.68
C ASN A 290 -8.81 -3.06 -16.67
N LEU A 291 -8.77 -4.36 -16.96
CA LEU A 291 -7.87 -5.04 -17.90
C LEU A 291 -6.39 -5.02 -17.53
N HIS A 292 -5.80 -3.84 -17.39
CA HIS A 292 -4.44 -3.55 -16.90
C HIS A 292 -4.38 -2.07 -16.51
N SER A 293 -3.36 -1.65 -15.77
CA SER A 293 -3.14 -0.22 -15.49
C SER A 293 -2.79 0.55 -16.77
N SER A 294 -3.00 1.87 -16.78
CA SER A 294 -2.71 2.74 -17.94
C SER A 294 -1.32 2.45 -18.53
N GLY A 295 -1.25 2.05 -19.79
CA GLY A 295 0.00 1.72 -20.45
C GLY A 295 0.92 2.93 -20.60
N LEU A 296 0.37 4.14 -20.79
CA LEU A 296 1.13 5.39 -20.76
C LEU A 296 1.79 5.65 -19.41
N SER A 297 1.04 5.51 -18.30
CA SER A 297 1.61 5.67 -16.96
C SER A 297 2.72 4.66 -16.69
N GLN A 298 2.53 3.41 -17.13
CA GLN A 298 3.54 2.36 -17.03
C GLN A 298 4.79 2.71 -17.86
N ALA A 299 4.63 3.17 -19.09
CA ALA A 299 5.76 3.54 -19.95
C ALA A 299 6.55 4.73 -19.41
N VAL A 300 5.89 5.74 -18.85
CA VAL A 300 6.55 6.87 -18.19
C VAL A 300 7.36 6.39 -16.98
N VAL A 301 6.78 5.55 -16.11
CA VAL A 301 7.50 4.99 -14.96
C VAL A 301 8.67 4.12 -15.40
N LEU A 302 8.48 3.25 -16.39
CA LEU A 302 9.53 2.39 -16.93
C LEU A 302 10.71 3.21 -17.46
N ALA A 303 10.43 4.18 -18.33
CA ALA A 303 11.47 5.01 -18.92
C ALA A 303 12.21 5.85 -17.86
N LEU A 304 11.51 6.28 -16.80
CA LEU A 304 12.12 7.01 -15.68
C LEU A 304 13.08 6.10 -14.89
N LEU A 305 12.63 4.89 -14.54
CA LEU A 305 13.43 3.92 -13.79
C LEU A 305 14.65 3.45 -14.60
N GLN A 306 14.50 3.22 -15.90
CA GLN A 306 15.61 2.86 -16.79
C GLN A 306 16.64 3.99 -16.90
N LYS A 307 16.16 5.24 -16.99
CA LYS A 307 17.03 6.41 -17.08
C LYS A 307 17.80 6.66 -15.78
N TRP A 308 17.12 6.56 -14.64
CA TRP A 308 17.74 6.77 -13.34
C TRP A 308 18.68 5.63 -12.94
N GLY A 309 18.33 4.40 -13.33
CA GLY A 309 18.92 3.21 -12.74
C GLY A 309 18.76 3.19 -11.22
N GLU A 310 19.51 2.29 -10.57
CA GLU A 310 19.46 2.17 -9.11
C GLU A 310 20.00 3.42 -8.40
N ALA A 311 21.09 4.01 -8.90
CA ALA A 311 21.71 5.19 -8.30
C ALA A 311 20.78 6.42 -8.34
N GLY A 312 20.16 6.71 -9.48
CA GLY A 312 19.21 7.82 -9.59
C GLY A 312 17.92 7.58 -8.80
N TRP A 313 17.46 6.33 -8.73
CA TRP A 313 16.32 5.95 -7.89
C TRP A 313 16.60 6.23 -6.41
N ASN A 314 17.73 5.74 -5.88
CA ASN A 314 18.09 5.97 -4.48
C ASN A 314 18.30 7.47 -4.20
N SER A 315 18.97 8.21 -5.09
CA SER A 315 19.14 9.66 -4.94
C SER A 315 17.80 10.41 -4.91
N HIS A 316 16.83 10.00 -5.73
CA HIS A 316 15.49 10.57 -5.70
C HIS A 316 14.76 10.26 -4.38
N LEU A 317 14.86 9.02 -3.89
CA LEU A 317 14.28 8.64 -2.59
C LEU A 317 14.88 9.42 -1.43
N ASP A 318 16.21 9.60 -1.41
CA ASP A 318 16.91 10.37 -0.37
C ASP A 318 16.43 11.82 -0.35
N MET A 319 16.34 12.46 -1.53
CA MET A 319 15.82 13.82 -1.65
C MET A 319 14.37 13.94 -1.14
N VAL A 320 13.50 12.98 -1.47
CA VAL A 320 12.12 12.97 -0.96
C VAL A 320 12.10 12.77 0.57
N CYS A 321 12.91 11.88 1.12
CA CYS A 321 13.00 11.65 2.56
C CYS A 321 13.54 12.87 3.31
N ASP A 322 14.56 13.54 2.77
CA ASP A 322 15.12 14.77 3.33
C ASP A 322 14.08 15.88 3.41
N PHE A 323 13.28 16.05 2.35
CA PHE A 323 12.17 16.98 2.35
C PHE A 323 11.15 16.66 3.46
N TYR A 324 10.66 15.42 3.52
CA TYR A 324 9.66 15.05 4.52
C TYR A 324 10.20 15.04 5.95
N ARG A 325 11.50 14.75 6.15
CA ARG A 325 12.17 14.89 7.44
C ARG A 325 12.16 16.35 7.89
N GLY A 326 12.57 17.28 7.01
CA GLY A 326 12.53 18.71 7.30
C GLY A 326 11.12 19.21 7.65
N GLN A 327 10.11 18.80 6.87
CA GLN A 327 8.71 19.16 7.12
C GLN A 327 8.20 18.60 8.46
N ARG A 328 8.52 17.33 8.76
CA ARG A 328 8.16 16.69 10.04
C ARG A 328 8.78 17.44 11.22
N ASP A 329 10.07 17.76 11.14
CA ASP A 329 10.78 18.44 12.23
C ASP A 329 10.26 19.87 12.46
N VAL A 330 9.94 20.59 11.38
CA VAL A 330 9.26 21.90 11.46
C VAL A 330 7.91 21.78 12.15
N PHE A 331 7.09 20.80 11.74
CA PHE A 331 5.77 20.61 12.31
C PHE A 331 5.83 20.22 13.78
N LEU A 332 6.73 19.31 14.17
CA LEU A 332 6.93 18.91 15.56
C LEU A 332 7.35 20.09 16.44
N ARG A 333 8.24 20.97 15.98
CA ARG A 333 8.59 22.21 16.72
C ARG A 333 7.37 23.11 16.93
N ALA A 334 6.46 23.19 15.97
CA ALA A 334 5.21 23.94 16.14
C ALA A 334 4.30 23.27 17.18
N LEU A 335 4.19 21.94 17.17
CA LEU A 335 3.44 21.19 18.20
C LEU A 335 4.04 21.43 19.60
N ASP A 336 5.36 21.30 19.75
CA ASP A 336 6.05 21.55 21.02
C ASP A 336 5.81 22.98 21.52
N LYS A 337 5.93 23.98 20.63
CA LYS A 337 5.76 25.40 20.96
C LYS A 337 4.36 25.74 21.45
N HIS A 338 3.32 25.15 20.85
CA HIS A 338 1.93 25.61 21.06
C HIS A 338 1.03 24.62 21.79
N LEU A 339 1.31 23.31 21.71
CA LEU A 339 0.44 22.24 22.23
C LEU A 339 1.02 21.47 23.42
N THR A 340 2.22 21.82 23.91
CA THR A 340 2.73 21.24 25.15
C THR A 340 1.74 21.45 26.29
N GLY A 341 1.30 20.35 26.92
CA GLY A 341 0.28 20.34 27.98
C GLY A 341 -1.17 20.39 27.51
N LEU A 342 -1.43 20.56 26.20
CA LEU A 342 -2.76 20.55 25.59
C LEU A 342 -3.00 19.32 24.70
N ALA A 343 -1.94 18.66 24.27
CA ALA A 343 -2.01 17.46 23.46
C ALA A 343 -0.80 16.55 23.69
N SER A 344 -0.90 15.31 23.22
CA SER A 344 0.20 14.35 23.18
C SER A 344 0.22 13.62 21.84
N TRP A 345 1.42 13.30 21.34
CA TRP A 345 1.61 12.61 20.07
C TRP A 345 2.86 11.72 20.14
N ASN A 346 2.93 10.74 19.24
CA ASN A 346 4.17 10.02 18.96
C ASN A 346 4.92 10.73 17.84
N VAL A 347 6.25 10.71 17.90
CA VAL A 347 7.10 11.21 16.81
C VAL A 347 6.99 10.21 15.65
N PRO A 348 6.49 10.61 14.46
CA PRO A 348 6.39 9.72 13.32
C PRO A 348 7.79 9.37 12.83
N ASP A 349 8.10 8.09 12.62
CA ASP A 349 9.39 7.66 12.08
C ASP A 349 9.37 7.49 10.55
N SER A 350 8.16 7.56 9.97
CA SER A 350 7.91 7.36 8.55
C SER A 350 6.64 8.09 8.08
N GLY A 351 6.54 8.31 6.78
CA GLY A 351 5.34 8.84 6.14
C GLY A 351 5.21 10.36 6.31
N MET A 352 3.97 10.82 6.40
CA MET A 352 3.63 12.24 6.27
C MET A 352 2.56 12.73 7.26
N PHE A 353 2.35 11.99 8.35
CA PHE A 353 1.27 12.24 9.30
C PHE A 353 1.75 12.24 10.75
N VAL A 354 1.08 13.04 11.58
CA VAL A 354 1.16 12.96 13.04
C VAL A 354 -0.23 12.65 13.57
N TRP A 355 -0.30 11.67 14.48
CA TRP A 355 -1.50 11.33 15.23
C TRP A 355 -1.49 11.98 16.60
N ILE A 356 -2.43 12.88 16.83
CA ILE A 356 -2.41 13.80 17.97
C ILE A 356 -3.62 13.52 18.84
N LYS A 357 -3.40 13.21 20.12
CA LYS A 357 -4.43 13.15 21.16
C LYS A 357 -4.63 14.54 21.75
N LEU A 358 -5.82 15.11 21.60
CA LEU A 358 -6.17 16.40 22.20
C LEU A 358 -6.64 16.17 23.65
N HIS A 359 -6.05 16.87 24.61
CA HIS A 359 -6.45 16.77 26.02
C HIS A 359 -7.68 17.66 26.28
N GLY A 360 -8.58 17.22 27.16
CA GLY A 360 -9.83 17.96 27.45
C GLY A 360 -10.89 17.90 26.34
N VAL A 361 -10.63 17.22 25.23
CA VAL A 361 -11.57 17.08 24.10
C VAL A 361 -12.04 15.63 24.02
N GLU A 362 -13.33 15.39 24.19
CA GLU A 362 -13.89 14.03 24.02
C GLU A 362 -14.20 13.72 22.55
N ASP A 363 -14.78 14.69 21.84
CA ASP A 363 -15.20 14.56 20.44
C ASP A 363 -14.42 15.52 19.54
N SER A 364 -13.38 14.99 18.88
CA SER A 364 -12.60 15.78 17.94
C SER A 364 -13.36 16.15 16.67
N LYS A 365 -14.39 15.39 16.27
CA LYS A 365 -15.22 15.73 15.11
C LYS A 365 -16.04 16.98 15.41
N ALA A 366 -16.69 17.03 16.56
CA ALA A 366 -17.42 18.23 17.01
C ALA A 366 -16.48 19.45 17.08
N LEU A 367 -15.29 19.32 17.69
CA LEU A 367 -14.31 20.40 17.73
C LEU A 367 -13.94 20.91 16.33
N ILE A 368 -13.64 20.01 15.40
CA ILE A 368 -13.20 20.38 14.06
C ILE A 368 -14.34 21.07 13.28
N GLU A 369 -15.51 20.44 13.22
CA GLU A 369 -16.64 20.93 12.42
C GLU A 369 -17.22 22.24 12.97
N GLN A 370 -17.27 22.41 14.29
CA GLN A 370 -17.94 23.55 14.92
C GLN A 370 -17.00 24.72 15.21
N LYS A 371 -15.72 24.47 15.52
CA LYS A 371 -14.77 25.50 15.95
C LYS A 371 -13.58 25.66 14.99
N ALA A 372 -12.89 24.57 14.64
CA ALA A 372 -11.61 24.66 13.91
C ALA A 372 -11.76 25.23 12.49
N VAL A 373 -12.83 24.86 11.77
CA VAL A 373 -13.12 25.41 10.44
C VAL A 373 -13.31 26.92 10.48
N ALA A 374 -14.04 27.44 11.48
CA ALA A 374 -14.21 28.88 11.67
C ALA A 374 -12.87 29.59 11.98
N ALA A 375 -11.97 28.91 12.70
CA ALA A 375 -10.60 29.35 12.92
C ALA A 375 -9.67 29.17 11.71
N LYS A 376 -10.18 28.65 10.58
CA LYS A 376 -9.41 28.34 9.35
C LYS A 376 -8.27 27.34 9.60
N VAL A 377 -8.57 26.29 10.35
CA VAL A 377 -7.69 25.13 10.55
C VAL A 377 -8.47 23.87 10.22
N LEU A 378 -7.87 22.99 9.42
CA LEU A 378 -8.45 21.69 9.08
C LEU A 378 -7.48 20.59 9.46
N LEU A 379 -7.91 19.74 10.40
CA LEU A 379 -7.33 18.42 10.65
C LEU A 379 -8.40 17.38 10.36
N VAL A 380 -7.99 16.12 10.17
CA VAL A 380 -8.97 15.05 10.01
C VAL A 380 -9.38 14.52 11.39
N PRO A 381 -10.68 14.55 11.76
CA PRO A 381 -11.15 13.97 13.01
C PRO A 381 -10.78 12.49 13.11
N GLY A 382 -10.37 12.08 14.30
CA GLY A 382 -9.83 10.73 14.51
C GLY A 382 -10.85 9.63 14.26
N GLN A 383 -12.13 9.93 14.49
CA GLN A 383 -13.26 9.02 14.27
C GLN A 383 -13.25 8.40 12.86
N VAL A 384 -12.81 9.16 11.85
CA VAL A 384 -12.76 8.73 10.43
C VAL A 384 -11.78 7.57 10.19
N PHE A 385 -10.86 7.34 11.12
CA PHE A 385 -9.84 6.27 11.05
C PHE A 385 -10.17 5.07 11.95
N LEU A 386 -11.29 5.10 12.69
CA LEU A 386 -11.70 4.01 13.57
C LEU A 386 -12.70 3.11 12.82
N PRO A 387 -12.41 1.80 12.66
CA PRO A 387 -13.32 0.89 11.95
C PRO A 387 -14.71 0.81 12.58
N ASP A 388 -14.81 1.03 13.89
CA ASP A 388 -16.05 1.05 14.68
C ASP A 388 -16.66 2.45 14.84
N ASN A 389 -16.10 3.47 14.19
CA ASN A 389 -16.59 4.84 14.18
C ASN A 389 -16.80 5.44 15.59
N GLN A 390 -16.04 4.99 16.60
CA GLN A 390 -16.15 5.51 17.95
C GLN A 390 -15.78 7.00 18.03
N VAL A 391 -16.46 7.73 18.92
CA VAL A 391 -16.09 9.11 19.27
C VAL A 391 -14.69 9.09 19.92
N THR A 392 -13.86 10.07 19.58
CA THR A 392 -12.46 10.06 19.99
C THR A 392 -11.85 11.46 20.07
N SER A 393 -10.89 11.62 20.97
CA SER A 393 -10.12 12.84 21.19
C SER A 393 -8.98 13.05 20.18
N TYR A 394 -8.79 12.12 19.25
CA TYR A 394 -7.64 12.13 18.34
C TYR A 394 -7.94 12.90 17.06
N VAL A 395 -6.89 13.47 16.45
CA VAL A 395 -6.91 14.05 15.11
C VAL A 395 -5.66 13.64 14.34
N ARG A 396 -5.75 13.57 13.01
CA ARG A 396 -4.59 13.39 12.13
C ARG A 396 -4.22 14.72 11.47
N ALA A 397 -2.98 15.14 11.66
CA ALA A 397 -2.35 16.22 10.91
C ALA A 397 -1.45 15.66 9.80
N ALA A 398 -1.31 16.37 8.68
CA ALA A 398 -0.33 16.07 7.64
C ALA A 398 0.64 17.23 7.48
N TYR A 399 1.94 16.93 7.35
CA TYR A 399 3.00 17.93 7.11
C TYR A 399 3.48 17.92 5.64
N SER A 400 2.62 17.52 4.71
CA SER A 400 3.01 17.26 3.32
C SER A 400 3.03 18.48 2.40
N THR A 401 2.08 19.41 2.54
CA THR A 401 1.85 20.48 1.55
C THR A 401 1.90 21.89 2.11
N ALA A 402 1.63 22.07 3.41
CA ALA A 402 1.65 23.38 4.05
C ALA A 402 3.09 23.92 4.16
N SER A 403 3.25 25.24 4.12
CA SER A 403 4.54 25.87 4.42
C SER A 403 4.86 25.83 5.92
N PRO A 404 6.12 26.00 6.33
CA PRO A 404 6.50 26.14 7.74
C PRO A 404 5.69 27.20 8.51
N GLU A 405 5.41 28.34 7.88
CA GLU A 405 4.65 29.45 8.46
C GLU A 405 3.17 29.08 8.62
N GLU A 406 2.60 28.41 7.62
CA GLU A 406 1.22 27.90 7.68
C GLU A 406 1.06 26.83 8.77
N MET A 407 2.06 25.96 8.93
CA MET A 407 2.11 24.96 10.00
C MET A 407 2.10 25.61 11.39
N ASP A 408 3.00 26.57 11.66
CA ASP A 408 3.03 27.27 12.95
C ASP A 408 1.71 27.98 13.25
N LEU A 409 1.15 28.68 12.24
CA LEU A 409 -0.11 29.39 12.38
C LEU A 409 -1.30 28.44 12.62
N ALA A 410 -1.35 27.31 11.91
CA ALA A 410 -2.41 26.32 12.08
C ALA A 410 -2.39 25.70 13.49
N VAL A 411 -1.20 25.34 13.97
CA VAL A 411 -1.04 24.76 15.32
C VAL A 411 -1.32 25.80 16.41
N SER A 412 -0.88 27.05 16.24
CA SER A 412 -1.20 28.16 17.14
C SER A 412 -2.71 28.39 17.29
N ARG A 413 -3.44 28.38 16.16
CA ARG A 413 -4.91 28.49 16.16
C ARG A 413 -5.59 27.31 16.85
N LEU A 414 -5.11 26.08 16.62
CA LEU A 414 -5.61 24.91 17.33
C LEU A 414 -5.38 25.04 18.84
N ALA A 415 -4.22 25.51 19.27
CA ALA A 415 -3.91 25.73 20.68
C ALA A 415 -4.85 26.75 21.34
N ALA A 416 -5.22 27.83 20.64
CA ALA A 416 -6.19 28.79 21.14
C ALA A 416 -7.56 28.14 21.41
N LEU A 417 -8.04 27.30 20.49
CA LEU A 417 -9.31 26.58 20.65
C LEU A 417 -9.30 25.59 21.82
N LEU A 418 -8.18 24.91 22.04
CA LEU A 418 -8.03 23.96 23.16
C LEU A 418 -8.00 24.64 24.52
N LYS A 419 -7.54 25.90 24.60
CA LYS A 419 -7.55 26.67 25.87
C LYS A 419 -8.94 27.20 26.24
N GLU A 420 -9.86 27.23 25.28
CA GLU A 420 -11.26 27.65 25.46
C GLU A 420 -12.22 26.48 25.73
N THR A 421 -11.71 25.25 25.66
CA THR A 421 -12.47 24.01 25.89
C THR A 421 -12.11 23.48 27.27
#